data_AF-A0A483CZF1-F1
#
_entry.id   AF-A0A483CZF1-F1
#
_cell.length_a   1.000
_cell.length_b   1.000
_cell.length_c   1.000
_cell.angle_alpha   90.00
_cell.angle_beta   90.00
_cell.angle_gamma   90.00
#
_symmetry.space_group_name_H-M   'P 1'
#
loop_
_entity.id
_entity.type
_entity.pdbx_description
1 polymer ?
#
loop_
_entity_poly.entity_id
_entity_poly.type
_entity_poly.pdbx_seq_one_letter_code
_entity_poly.pdbx_strand_id
1 'polypeptide(L)'
;MAALEYFRVECAEEKGRDVYEQIANDVLLDFDLVRVVERLQIFIDPKVPIFIAAGTMRQSGGPVRVSDFAEVNADEEGRAVLSIGDETYLAPMLSALWERYGKENVDQPDRFSVVVHLAAGDDPRAIEEIPVADPGEGLYRDLIYALQIIAPEGFKVRREYQKGGVFYYVASENTLPEDVVEAMVAGELKKVGVTL
;
A
#
# COMPACT_ATOMS: atom_id res chain seq x y z
N MET A 1 13.40 -7.08 19.99
CA MET A 1 12.30 -6.79 19.03
C MET A 1 12.43 -7.79 17.90
N ALA A 2 11.36 -8.44 17.48
CA ALA A 2 11.39 -9.23 16.25
C ALA A 2 11.39 -8.24 15.07
N ALA A 3 12.57 -7.67 14.80
CA ALA A 3 12.86 -6.97 13.57
C ALA A 3 12.62 -7.94 12.41
N LEU A 4 12.05 -7.44 11.31
CA LEU A 4 11.96 -8.02 9.96
C LEU A 4 12.47 -9.47 9.82
N GLU A 5 11.66 -10.39 9.26
CA GLU A 5 12.09 -11.78 9.06
C GLU A 5 13.39 -11.88 8.23
N TYR A 6 13.55 -10.94 7.30
CA TYR A 6 14.78 -10.75 6.56
C TYR A 6 15.02 -9.25 6.36
N PHE A 7 16.16 -8.76 6.81
CA PHE A 7 16.64 -7.43 6.46
C PHE A 7 18.12 -7.48 6.12
N ARG A 8 18.48 -7.00 4.94
CA ARG A 8 19.88 -6.95 4.50
C ARG A 8 20.13 -5.75 3.61
N VAL A 9 21.26 -5.10 3.87
CA VAL A 9 21.82 -4.07 3.00
C VAL A 9 23.06 -4.64 2.32
N GLU A 10 23.16 -4.46 1.01
CA GLU A 10 24.33 -4.75 0.21
C GLU A 10 24.87 -3.44 -0.38
N CYS A 11 26.13 -3.16 -0.09
CA CYS A 11 26.86 -2.03 -0.63
C CYS A 11 28.29 -2.47 -0.95
N ALA A 12 28.87 -1.91 -2.01
CA ALA A 12 30.26 -2.19 -2.36
C ALA A 12 31.24 -1.76 -1.25
N GLU A 13 30.87 -0.75 -0.46
CA GLU A 13 31.66 -0.23 0.66
C GLU A 13 31.06 -0.66 2.00
N GLU A 14 31.86 -1.30 2.85
CA GLU A 14 31.41 -1.84 4.14
C GLU A 14 30.86 -0.75 5.07
N LYS A 15 31.55 0.39 5.16
CA LYS A 15 31.04 1.54 5.93
C LYS A 15 29.72 2.07 5.39
N GLY A 16 29.56 2.07 4.06
CA GLY A 16 28.31 2.48 3.42
C GLY A 16 27.18 1.54 3.81
N ARG A 17 27.42 0.22 3.77
CA ARG A 17 26.44 -0.78 4.23
C ARG A 17 25.96 -0.48 5.65
N ASP A 18 26.88 -0.33 6.60
CA ASP A 18 26.55 -0.18 8.02
C ASP A 18 25.72 1.10 8.27
N VAL A 19 26.07 2.20 7.58
CA VAL A 19 25.33 3.47 7.68
C VAL A 19 23.92 3.33 7.10
N TYR A 20 23.76 2.74 5.92
CA TYR A 20 22.44 2.56 5.31
C TYR A 20 21.57 1.56 6.08
N GLU A 21 22.17 0.54 6.69
CA GLU A 21 21.46 -0.38 7.57
C GLU A 21 20.90 0.35 8.80
N GLN A 22 21.67 1.26 9.39
CA GLN A 22 21.21 2.09 10.49
C GLN A 22 20.10 3.07 10.05
N ILE A 23 20.32 3.82 8.96
CA ILE A 23 19.33 4.77 8.43
C ILE A 23 18.01 4.06 8.12
N ALA A 24 18.07 2.92 7.44
CA ALA A 24 16.87 2.17 7.09
C ALA A 24 16.13 1.66 8.34
N ASN A 25 16.85 1.17 9.36
CA ASN A 25 16.22 0.76 10.62
C ASN A 25 15.52 1.95 11.31
N ASP A 26 16.20 3.08 11.44
CA ASP A 26 15.66 4.27 12.12
C ASP A 26 14.41 4.78 11.39
N VAL A 27 14.47 4.92 10.06
CA VAL A 27 13.34 5.39 9.25
C VAL A 27 12.17 4.39 9.29
N LEU A 28 12.42 3.09 9.17
CA LEU A 28 11.33 2.10 9.24
C LEU A 28 10.66 2.06 10.61
N LEU A 29 11.40 2.32 11.69
CA LEU A 29 10.85 2.43 13.04
C LEU A 29 10.00 3.68 13.21
N ASP A 30 10.46 4.82 12.70
CA ASP A 30 9.73 6.10 12.80
C ASP A 30 8.38 6.07 12.08
N PHE A 31 8.28 5.31 10.98
CA PHE A 31 7.04 5.10 10.22
C PHE A 31 6.21 3.89 10.69
N ASP A 32 6.60 3.21 11.77
CA ASP A 32 6.00 1.94 12.27
C ASP A 32 5.91 0.82 11.20
N LEU A 33 6.79 0.86 10.19
CA LEU A 33 6.80 -0.07 9.06
C LEU A 33 7.45 -1.42 9.41
N VAL A 34 8.20 -1.51 10.51
CA VAL A 34 8.87 -2.76 10.97
C VAL A 34 7.85 -3.90 11.18
N ARG A 35 6.61 -3.57 11.55
CA ARG A 35 5.55 -4.56 11.73
C ARG A 35 4.95 -5.03 10.41
N VAL A 36 5.04 -4.20 9.38
CA VAL A 36 4.34 -4.39 8.11
C VAL A 36 5.25 -5.01 7.07
N VAL A 37 6.51 -4.60 7.01
CA VAL A 37 7.50 -5.20 6.11
C VAL A 37 7.89 -6.57 6.67
N GLU A 38 7.82 -7.60 5.84
CA GLU A 38 8.19 -8.98 6.19
C GLU A 38 9.67 -9.21 5.82
N ARG A 39 10.02 -8.91 4.57
CA ARG A 39 11.38 -9.05 4.02
C ARG A 39 11.80 -7.80 3.28
N LEU A 40 13.04 -7.36 3.47
CA LEU A 40 13.62 -6.21 2.79
C LEU A 40 15.09 -6.46 2.42
N GLN A 41 15.38 -6.34 1.13
CA GLN A 41 16.72 -6.32 0.56
C GLN A 41 16.98 -4.93 0.00
N ILE A 42 18.02 -4.26 0.49
CA ILE A 42 18.51 -3.00 -0.06
C ILE A 42 19.83 -3.27 -0.76
N PHE A 43 19.97 -2.83 -2.00
CA PHE A 43 21.20 -2.88 -2.78
C PHE A 43 21.59 -1.47 -3.21
N ILE A 44 22.84 -1.11 -3.02
CA ILE A 44 23.39 0.20 -3.33
C ILE A 44 24.74 0.02 -4.02
N ASP A 45 24.89 0.59 -5.21
CA ASP A 45 26.18 0.67 -5.89
C ASP A 45 26.47 2.13 -6.29
N PRO A 46 27.48 2.79 -5.69
CA PRO A 46 27.85 4.13 -6.10
C PRO A 46 28.60 4.17 -7.45
N LYS A 47 29.16 3.04 -7.92
CA LYS A 47 29.86 2.99 -9.23
C LYS A 47 28.88 2.97 -10.40
N VAL A 48 27.76 2.30 -10.20
CA VAL A 48 26.59 2.35 -11.08
C VAL A 48 25.49 3.00 -10.25
N PRO A 49 25.37 4.34 -10.21
CA PRO A 49 24.67 5.09 -9.16
C PRO A 49 23.18 4.71 -9.09
N ILE A 50 22.91 3.62 -8.37
CA ILE A 50 21.63 2.93 -8.27
C ILE A 50 21.41 2.48 -6.82
N PHE A 51 20.17 2.66 -6.40
CA PHE A 51 19.62 2.20 -5.15
C PHE A 51 18.41 1.34 -5.49
N ILE A 52 18.35 0.13 -4.94
CA ILE A 52 17.23 -0.79 -5.09
C ILE A 52 16.81 -1.21 -3.70
N ALA A 53 15.53 -1.05 -3.38
CA ALA A 53 14.90 -1.66 -2.23
C ALA A 53 13.81 -2.61 -2.73
N ALA A 54 13.92 -3.89 -2.42
CA ALA A 54 13.00 -4.93 -2.88
C ALA A 54 12.58 -5.82 -1.72
N GLY A 55 11.32 -6.21 -1.67
CA GLY A 55 10.82 -6.89 -0.49
C GLY A 55 9.40 -7.42 -0.56
N THR A 56 8.97 -7.97 0.57
CA THR A 56 7.58 -8.36 0.82
C THR A 56 7.04 -7.63 2.04
N MET A 57 5.78 -7.24 1.96
CA MET A 57 4.97 -6.81 3.08
C MET A 57 4.18 -8.01 3.59
N ARG A 58 3.99 -8.09 4.91
CA ARG A 58 2.98 -8.97 5.49
C ARG A 58 1.66 -8.65 4.82
N GLN A 59 0.89 -9.68 4.50
CA GLN A 59 -0.47 -9.47 4.03
C GLN A 59 -1.23 -8.70 5.11
N SER A 60 -1.53 -7.43 4.86
CA SER A 60 -2.63 -6.76 5.53
C SER A 60 -3.90 -7.57 5.23
N GLY A 61 -4.89 -7.55 6.13
CA GLY A 61 -6.19 -8.15 5.83
C GLY A 61 -6.70 -7.69 4.45
N GLY A 62 -7.60 -8.47 3.85
CA GLY A 62 -8.24 -8.07 2.58
C GLY A 62 -8.86 -6.68 2.66
N PRO A 63 -9.28 -6.10 1.52
CA PRO A 63 -9.88 -4.78 1.50
C PRO A 63 -11.05 -4.73 2.48
N VAL A 64 -11.12 -3.65 3.27
CA VAL A 64 -12.25 -3.36 4.16
C VAL A 64 -13.47 -3.14 3.28
N ARG A 65 -14.50 -3.94 3.51
CA ARG A 65 -15.78 -3.90 2.81
C ARG A 65 -16.81 -3.15 3.65
N VAL A 66 -17.89 -2.69 3.02
CA VAL A 66 -19.01 -2.06 3.73
C VAL A 66 -19.53 -2.96 4.87
N SER A 67 -19.64 -4.27 4.63
CA SER A 67 -20.09 -5.25 5.63
C SER A 67 -19.20 -5.37 6.87
N ASP A 68 -17.93 -4.93 6.80
CA ASP A 68 -17.02 -5.00 7.95
C ASP A 68 -17.34 -3.94 9.02
N PHE A 69 -18.05 -2.87 8.64
CA PHE A 69 -18.30 -1.73 9.54
C PHE A 69 -19.69 -1.09 9.42
N ALA A 70 -20.55 -1.58 8.52
CA ALA A 70 -21.92 -1.11 8.38
C ALA A 70 -22.89 -2.26 8.08
N GLU A 71 -24.09 -2.17 8.64
CA GLU A 71 -25.19 -3.08 8.33
C GLU A 71 -26.03 -2.54 7.17
N VAL A 72 -26.28 -3.37 6.15
CA VAL A 72 -27.08 -2.98 4.98
C VAL A 72 -28.47 -3.60 5.08
N ASN A 73 -29.49 -2.75 5.08
CA ASN A 73 -30.90 -3.17 5.09
C ASN A 73 -31.62 -2.65 3.85
N ALA A 74 -32.63 -3.38 3.39
CA ALA A 74 -33.56 -2.91 2.37
C ALA A 74 -34.79 -2.31 3.05
N ASP A 75 -35.22 -1.13 2.63
CA ASP A 75 -36.50 -0.58 3.06
C ASP A 75 -37.67 -1.03 2.18
N GLU A 76 -38.89 -0.63 2.54
CA GLU A 76 -40.12 -0.99 1.83
C GLU A 76 -40.18 -0.43 0.40
N GLU A 77 -39.36 0.58 0.08
CA GLU A 77 -39.25 1.21 -1.24
C GLU A 77 -38.13 0.60 -2.09
N GLY A 78 -37.39 -0.39 -1.55
CA GLY A 78 -36.27 -1.04 -2.22
C GLY A 78 -34.96 -0.24 -2.19
N ARG A 79 -34.87 0.81 -1.35
CA ARG A 79 -33.63 1.54 -1.11
C ARG A 79 -32.75 0.77 -0.13
N ALA A 80 -31.44 0.95 -0.25
CA ALA A 80 -30.51 0.45 0.74
C ALA A 80 -30.30 1.47 1.85
N VAL A 81 -30.51 1.05 3.09
CA VAL A 81 -30.27 1.83 4.31
C VAL A 81 -29.08 1.20 5.03
N LEU A 82 -27.97 1.95 5.07
CA LEU A 82 -26.72 1.55 5.72
C LEU A 82 -26.69 2.15 7.12
N SER A 83 -26.50 1.30 8.13
CA SER A 83 -26.28 1.71 9.53
C SER A 83 -24.79 1.55 9.87
N ILE A 84 -24.10 2.66 10.15
CA ILE A 84 -22.65 2.71 10.29
C ILE A 84 -22.25 2.44 11.74
N GLY A 85 -21.41 1.43 11.95
CA GLY A 85 -20.81 1.09 13.25
C GLY A 85 -19.44 1.74 13.49
N ASP A 86 -18.64 1.97 12.44
CA ASP A 86 -17.33 2.66 12.53
C ASP A 86 -17.29 3.88 11.60
N GLU A 87 -17.27 5.09 12.18
CA GLU A 87 -17.20 6.35 11.44
C GLU A 87 -15.88 6.53 10.67
N THR A 88 -14.81 5.79 11.02
CA THR A 88 -13.49 5.88 10.38
C THR A 88 -13.56 5.68 8.87
N TYR A 89 -14.45 4.80 8.41
CA TYR A 89 -14.60 4.44 7.00
C TYR A 89 -15.75 5.16 6.29
N LEU A 90 -16.45 6.07 6.95
CA LEU A 90 -17.61 6.77 6.39
C LEU A 90 -17.26 7.61 5.15
N ALA A 91 -16.21 8.44 5.23
CA ALA A 91 -15.77 9.27 4.12
C ALA A 91 -15.31 8.46 2.89
N PRO A 92 -14.43 7.43 3.01
CA PRO A 92 -14.10 6.60 1.87
C PRO A 92 -15.29 5.79 1.35
N MET A 93 -16.22 5.36 2.23
CA MET A 93 -17.43 4.65 1.80
C MET A 93 -18.33 5.53 0.94
N LEU A 94 -18.59 6.78 1.35
CA LEU A 94 -19.37 7.72 0.55
C LEU A 94 -18.73 7.96 -0.82
N SER A 95 -17.40 8.05 -0.86
CA SER A 95 -16.67 8.22 -2.13
C SER A 95 -16.90 7.04 -3.08
N ALA A 96 -16.79 5.81 -2.57
CA ALA A 96 -17.06 4.59 -3.34
C ALA A 96 -18.52 4.48 -3.79
N LEU A 97 -19.48 4.86 -2.93
CA LEU A 97 -20.90 4.87 -3.27
C LEU A 97 -21.24 5.93 -4.33
N TRP A 98 -20.66 7.13 -4.24
CA TRP A 98 -20.85 8.18 -5.24
C TRP A 98 -20.27 7.82 -6.60
N GLU A 99 -19.12 7.16 -6.63
CA GLU A 99 -18.52 6.67 -7.87
C GLU A 99 -19.41 5.61 -8.53
N ARG A 100 -20.01 4.73 -7.73
CA ARG A 100 -20.81 3.61 -8.24
C ARG A 100 -22.26 3.97 -8.58
N TYR A 101 -22.90 4.78 -7.76
CA TYR A 101 -24.34 5.06 -7.85
C TYR A 101 -24.67 6.51 -8.20
N GLY A 102 -23.70 7.42 -8.19
CA GLY A 102 -23.92 8.86 -8.38
C GLY A 102 -24.22 9.58 -7.07
N LYS A 103 -23.76 10.82 -6.95
CA LYS A 103 -23.88 11.62 -5.71
C LYS A 103 -25.33 11.94 -5.38
N GLU A 104 -26.15 12.15 -6.38
CA GLU A 104 -27.58 12.45 -6.29
C GLU A 104 -28.43 11.27 -5.78
N ASN A 105 -27.89 10.05 -5.84
CA ASN A 105 -28.58 8.84 -5.40
C ASN A 105 -28.09 8.36 -4.02
N VAL A 106 -27.27 9.16 -3.34
CA VAL A 106 -26.72 8.82 -2.01
C VAL A 106 -27.01 9.97 -1.05
N ASP A 107 -27.93 9.72 -0.13
CA ASP A 107 -28.27 10.65 0.96
C ASP A 107 -27.55 10.24 2.24
N GLN A 108 -27.05 11.24 2.98
CA GLN A 108 -26.50 11.07 4.31
C GLN A 108 -27.34 11.89 5.30
N PRO A 109 -28.39 11.30 5.89
CA PRO A 109 -29.22 12.01 6.87
C PRO A 109 -28.44 12.43 8.11
N ASP A 110 -27.51 11.58 8.57
CA ASP A 110 -26.60 11.85 9.69
C ASP A 110 -25.30 11.04 9.56
N ARG A 111 -24.43 11.12 10.58
CA ARG A 111 -23.12 10.45 10.57
C ARG A 111 -23.18 8.92 10.74
N PHE A 112 -24.33 8.36 11.11
CA PHE A 112 -24.52 6.94 11.37
C PHE A 112 -25.42 6.26 10.33
N SER A 113 -25.97 7.02 9.39
CA SER A 113 -26.89 6.51 8.39
C SER A 113 -26.57 7.04 7.00
N VAL A 114 -26.64 6.14 6.02
CA VAL A 114 -26.57 6.48 4.59
C VAL A 114 -27.70 5.75 3.87
N VAL A 115 -28.39 6.45 2.98
CA VAL A 115 -29.46 5.88 2.15
C VAL A 115 -29.02 5.93 0.69
N VAL A 116 -29.08 4.80 0.01
CA VAL A 116 -28.74 4.67 -1.41
C VAL A 116 -30.01 4.33 -2.19
N HIS A 117 -30.34 5.19 -3.15
CA HIS A 117 -31.42 4.98 -4.10
C HIS A 117 -30.92 4.09 -5.23
N LEU A 118 -31.49 2.89 -5.34
CA LEU A 118 -31.06 1.88 -6.28
C LEU A 118 -31.95 1.86 -7.53
N ALA A 119 -31.39 1.43 -8.66
CA ALA A 119 -32.18 1.23 -9.86
C ALA A 119 -33.08 0.00 -9.72
N ALA A 120 -34.18 -0.04 -10.47
CA ALA A 120 -35.11 -1.15 -10.43
C ALA A 120 -34.41 -2.48 -10.81
N GLY A 121 -34.37 -3.43 -9.87
CA GLY A 121 -33.77 -4.76 -10.06
C GLY A 121 -32.36 -4.91 -9.48
N ASP A 122 -31.76 -3.84 -8.95
CA ASP A 122 -30.52 -3.94 -8.18
C ASP A 122 -30.77 -4.62 -6.83
N ASP A 123 -29.82 -5.43 -6.37
CA ASP A 123 -29.86 -6.04 -5.04
C ASP A 123 -29.22 -5.10 -4.01
N PRO A 124 -29.97 -4.62 -3.01
CA PRO A 124 -29.42 -3.81 -1.92
C PRO A 124 -28.22 -4.44 -1.22
N ARG A 125 -28.17 -5.78 -1.13
CA ARG A 125 -27.07 -6.50 -0.48
C ARG A 125 -25.78 -6.48 -1.27
N ALA A 126 -25.81 -6.17 -2.57
CA ALA A 126 -24.59 -6.02 -3.36
C ALA A 126 -23.67 -4.90 -2.84
N ILE A 127 -24.20 -3.98 -2.03
CA ILE A 127 -23.43 -2.93 -1.36
C ILE A 127 -22.49 -3.49 -0.29
N GLU A 128 -22.86 -4.59 0.38
CA GLU A 128 -22.07 -5.21 1.46
C GLU A 128 -20.66 -5.61 1.02
N GLU A 129 -20.51 -5.96 -0.25
CA GLU A 129 -19.28 -6.44 -0.87
C GLU A 129 -18.41 -5.32 -1.47
N ILE A 130 -18.88 -4.07 -1.42
CA ILE A 130 -18.14 -2.93 -1.98
C ILE A 130 -16.86 -2.72 -1.14
N PRO A 131 -15.67 -2.76 -1.77
CA PRO A 131 -14.43 -2.40 -1.10
C PRO A 131 -14.39 -0.88 -0.86
N VAL A 132 -14.09 -0.50 0.38
CA VAL A 132 -14.10 0.89 0.86
C VAL A 132 -12.69 1.40 1.10
N ALA A 133 -11.81 0.55 1.63
CA ALA A 133 -10.42 0.88 1.83
C ALA A 133 -9.56 -0.37 1.68
N ASP A 134 -8.36 -0.23 1.11
CA ASP A 134 -7.31 -1.22 1.27
C ASP A 134 -6.30 -0.65 2.28
N PRO A 135 -6.25 -1.15 3.53
CA PRO A 135 -5.25 -0.73 4.51
C PRO A 135 -3.81 -0.86 3.98
N GLY A 136 -3.57 -1.76 3.03
CA GLY A 136 -2.30 -1.95 2.36
C GLY A 136 -1.87 -0.77 1.48
N GLU A 137 -2.80 -0.02 0.89
CA GLU A 137 -2.45 1.14 0.02
C GLU A 137 -1.84 2.28 0.83
N GLY A 138 -2.38 2.57 2.02
CA GLY A 138 -1.83 3.58 2.92
C GLY A 138 -0.42 3.20 3.37
N LEU A 139 -0.24 1.95 3.78
CA LEU A 139 1.04 1.42 4.22
C LEU A 139 2.08 1.40 3.09
N TYR A 140 1.67 1.09 1.86
CA TYR A 140 2.58 1.13 0.72
C TYR A 140 3.06 2.55 0.43
N ARG A 141 2.16 3.54 0.47
CA ARG A 141 2.54 4.94 0.30
C ARG A 141 3.56 5.38 1.36
N ASP A 142 3.33 5.02 2.62
CA ASP A 142 4.25 5.32 3.72
C ASP A 142 5.60 4.62 3.54
N LEU A 143 5.59 3.37 3.04
CA LEU A 143 6.80 2.64 2.67
C LEU A 143 7.59 3.33 1.55
N ILE A 144 6.92 3.77 0.49
CA ILE A 144 7.59 4.52 -0.59
C ILE A 144 8.20 5.82 -0.05
N TYR A 145 7.49 6.55 0.81
CA TYR A 145 8.04 7.75 1.45
C TYR A 145 9.27 7.44 2.30
N ALA A 146 9.22 6.38 3.12
CA ALA A 146 10.37 5.93 3.89
C ALA A 146 11.56 5.58 2.98
N LEU A 147 11.35 4.84 1.89
CA LEU A 147 12.40 4.47 0.94
C LEU A 147 12.99 5.68 0.19
N GLN A 148 12.20 6.72 -0.04
CA GLN A 148 12.70 7.99 -0.58
C GLN A 148 13.62 8.74 0.39
N ILE A 149 13.36 8.66 1.70
CA ILE A 149 14.21 9.24 2.74
C ILE A 149 15.52 8.43 2.88
N ILE A 150 15.43 7.10 2.76
CA ILE A 150 16.59 6.21 2.84
C ILE A 150 17.48 6.34 1.61
N ALA A 151 16.91 6.54 0.42
CA ALA A 151 17.67 6.59 -0.82
C ALA A 151 18.71 7.74 -0.83
N PRO A 152 19.86 7.57 -1.53
CA PRO A 152 20.88 8.59 -1.60
C PRO A 152 20.35 9.92 -2.16
N GLU A 153 20.83 11.03 -1.59
CA GLU A 153 20.51 12.36 -2.11
C GLU A 153 20.99 12.49 -3.57
N GLY A 154 20.16 13.12 -4.41
CA GLY A 154 20.46 13.30 -5.83
C GLY A 154 19.93 12.18 -6.75
N PHE A 155 19.48 11.05 -6.21
CA PHE A 155 18.90 9.96 -7.00
C PHE A 155 17.44 10.27 -7.33
N LYS A 156 17.24 10.98 -8.45
CA LYS A 156 15.95 11.57 -8.84
C LYS A 156 15.16 10.74 -9.86
N VAL A 157 15.82 9.82 -10.58
CA VAL A 157 15.13 8.90 -11.48
C VAL A 157 14.58 7.76 -10.65
N ARG A 158 13.25 7.62 -10.60
CA ARG A 158 12.58 6.69 -9.68
C ARG A 158 11.66 5.73 -10.42
N ARG A 159 11.59 4.50 -9.93
CA ARG A 159 10.62 3.49 -10.35
C ARG A 159 10.12 2.74 -9.14
N GLU A 160 8.85 2.44 -9.10
CA GLU A 160 8.23 1.74 -7.99
C GLU A 160 7.24 0.70 -8.51
N TYR A 161 7.01 -0.33 -7.71
CA TYR A 161 6.06 -1.38 -8.00
C TYR A 161 5.51 -1.91 -6.70
N GLN A 162 4.21 -2.19 -6.70
CA GLN A 162 3.58 -2.98 -5.67
C GLN A 162 2.47 -3.82 -6.28
N LYS A 163 2.44 -5.09 -5.87
CA LYS A 163 1.32 -5.99 -6.14
C LYS A 163 1.40 -7.23 -5.25
N GLY A 164 0.26 -7.63 -4.67
CA GLY A 164 0.17 -8.91 -3.95
C GLY A 164 1.14 -9.05 -2.79
N GLY A 165 1.43 -7.96 -2.09
CA GLY A 165 2.41 -7.91 -0.99
C GLY A 165 3.87 -7.87 -1.44
N VAL A 166 4.18 -7.94 -2.73
CA VAL A 166 5.53 -7.75 -3.27
C VAL A 166 5.72 -6.29 -3.64
N PHE A 167 6.88 -5.72 -3.34
CA PHE A 167 7.24 -4.37 -3.75
C PHE A 167 8.69 -4.24 -4.20
N TYR A 168 8.95 -3.22 -5.03
CA TYR A 168 10.29 -2.68 -5.18
C TYR A 168 10.25 -1.16 -5.39
N TYR A 169 11.36 -0.51 -5.02
CA TYR A 169 11.65 0.89 -5.28
C TYR A 169 13.07 0.98 -5.81
N VAL A 170 13.23 1.66 -6.94
CA VAL A 170 14.52 1.94 -7.56
C VAL A 170 14.71 3.45 -7.61
N ALA A 171 15.89 3.91 -7.23
CA ALA A 171 16.33 5.28 -7.45
C ALA A 171 17.71 5.27 -8.11
N SER A 172 17.94 6.17 -9.06
CA SER A 172 19.25 6.36 -9.68
C SER A 172 19.52 7.84 -9.98
N GLU A 173 20.79 8.19 -10.08
CA GLU A 173 21.20 9.55 -10.47
C GLU A 173 20.85 9.83 -11.94
N ASN A 174 21.15 8.86 -12.81
CA ASN A 174 20.93 8.95 -14.25
C ASN A 174 19.90 7.92 -14.70
N THR A 175 19.31 8.16 -15.88
CA THR A 175 18.43 7.16 -16.51
C THR A 175 19.26 5.95 -16.92
N LEU A 176 18.88 4.78 -16.41
CA LEU A 176 19.49 3.50 -16.77
C LEU A 176 18.61 2.75 -17.79
N PRO A 177 19.19 1.91 -18.66
CA PRO A 177 18.43 1.03 -19.53
C PRO A 177 17.44 0.17 -18.74
N GLU A 178 16.23 0.00 -19.27
CA GLU A 178 15.13 -0.64 -18.54
C GLU A 178 15.39 -2.12 -18.27
N ASP A 179 15.90 -2.85 -19.26
CA ASP A 179 16.31 -4.24 -19.17
C ASP A 179 17.37 -4.49 -18.07
N VAL A 180 18.30 -3.54 -17.92
CA VAL A 180 19.33 -3.61 -16.87
C VAL A 180 18.69 -3.46 -15.49
N VAL A 181 17.81 -2.46 -15.31
CA VAL A 181 17.13 -2.23 -14.03
C VAL A 181 16.26 -3.43 -13.66
N GLU A 182 15.48 -3.96 -14.61
CA GLU A 182 14.64 -5.13 -14.40
C GLU A 182 15.46 -6.36 -13.98
N ALA A 183 16.60 -6.61 -14.65
CA ALA A 183 17.48 -7.72 -14.30
C ALA A 183 18.05 -7.59 -12.88
N MET A 184 18.45 -6.38 -12.47
CA MET A 184 18.95 -6.11 -11.13
C MET A 184 17.85 -6.28 -10.08
N VAL A 185 16.65 -5.72 -10.30
CA VAL A 185 15.50 -5.87 -9.41
C VAL A 185 15.11 -7.35 -9.25
N ALA A 186 15.07 -8.12 -10.35
CA ALA A 186 14.79 -9.55 -10.30
C ALA A 186 15.85 -10.32 -9.50
N GLY A 187 17.11 -9.89 -9.56
CA GLY A 187 18.20 -10.40 -8.73
C GLY A 187 17.96 -10.16 -7.24
N GLU A 188 17.58 -8.95 -6.86
CA GLU A 188 17.30 -8.60 -5.46
C GLU A 188 16.04 -9.28 -4.91
N LEU A 189 14.98 -9.39 -5.72
CA LEU A 189 13.76 -10.11 -5.33
C LEU A 189 14.00 -11.60 -5.07
N LYS A 190 14.87 -12.25 -5.86
CA LYS A 190 15.25 -13.65 -5.61
C LYS A 190 15.91 -13.83 -4.24
N LYS A 191 16.66 -12.84 -3.75
CA LYS A 191 17.30 -12.91 -2.42
C LYS A 191 16.29 -12.92 -1.29
N VAL A 192 15.11 -12.32 -1.48
CA VAL A 192 13.99 -12.36 -0.52
C VAL A 192 13.00 -13.51 -0.81
N GLY A 193 13.33 -14.42 -1.73
CA GLY A 193 12.54 -15.61 -2.02
C GLY A 193 11.35 -15.39 -2.96
N VAL A 194 11.37 -14.31 -3.75
CA VAL A 194 10.26 -13.93 -4.64
C VAL A 194 10.74 -13.78 -6.09
N THR A 195 9.85 -14.02 -7.04
CA THR A 195 10.06 -13.78 -8.47
C THR A 195 8.84 -13.06 -9.07
N LEU A 196 9.08 -12.07 -9.93
CA LEU A 196 8.05 -11.39 -10.73
C LEU A 196 7.81 -12.10 -12.06
#